data_AF-A0A2A7MKJ9-F1
#
_entry.id   AF-A0A2A7MKJ9-F1
#
_cell.length_a   1.000
_cell.length_b   1.000
_cell.length_c   1.000
_cell.angle_alpha   90.00
_cell.angle_beta   90.00
_cell.angle_gamma   90.00
#
_symmetry.space_group_name_H-M   'P 1'
#
loop_
_entity.id
_entity.type
_entity.pdbx_description
1 polymer ?
#
loop_
_entity_poly.entity_id
_entity_poly.type
_entity_poly.pdbx_seq_one_letter_code
_entity_poly.pdbx_strand_id
1 'polypeptide(L)'
;MRLDELLKDYKDTSLSMVEKVKGNEDISSFLKKRDSIINEINSLGIDKQIICDGINALNIIEIEDELEKLIKDNMRDVKKEIKKIKQSREVYKKYMDFNGNALIFSTKR
;
A
#
# COMPACT_ATOMS: atom_id res chain seq x y z
N MET A 1 5.07 28.41 2.77
CA MET A 1 6.48 28.13 2.38
C MET A 1 6.72 28.51 0.93
N ARG A 2 7.96 28.51 0.42
CA ARG A 2 8.21 28.64 -1.03
C ARG A 2 7.83 27.33 -1.74
N LEU A 3 7.43 27.39 -3.01
CA LEU A 3 7.07 26.20 -3.80
C LEU A 3 8.17 25.14 -3.79
N ASP A 4 9.43 25.55 -3.92
CA ASP A 4 10.58 24.65 -3.94
C ASP A 4 10.71 23.84 -2.64
N GLU A 5 10.41 24.47 -1.50
CA GLU A 5 10.43 23.81 -0.19
C GLU A 5 9.29 22.80 -0.09
N LEU A 6 8.10 23.16 -0.57
CA LEU A 6 6.94 22.26 -0.57
C LEU A 6 7.14 21.04 -1.47
N LEU A 7 7.71 21.24 -2.66
CA LEU A 7 8.00 20.12 -3.57
C LEU A 7 9.12 19.23 -3.03
N LYS A 8 10.11 19.81 -2.35
CA LYS A 8 11.16 19.04 -1.67
C LYS A 8 10.59 18.24 -0.50
N ASP A 9 9.75 18.86 0.33
CA ASP A 9 9.07 18.18 1.44
C ASP A 9 8.17 17.06 0.93
N TYR A 10 7.50 17.27 -0.20
CA TYR A 10 6.71 16.23 -0.85
C TYR A 10 7.59 15.04 -1.26
N LYS A 11 8.69 15.32 -1.96
CA LYS A 11 9.66 14.32 -2.39
C LYS A 11 10.21 13.51 -1.21
N ASP A 12 10.67 14.19 -0.16
CA ASP A 12 11.26 13.56 1.02
C ASP A 12 10.22 12.70 1.78
N THR A 13 8.97 13.17 1.80
CA THR A 13 7.84 12.41 2.34
C THR A 13 7.58 11.14 1.53
N SER A 14 7.60 11.20 0.19
CA SER A 14 7.42 10.03 -0.68
C SER A 14 8.59 9.04 -0.59
N LEU A 15 9.84 9.52 -0.46
CA LEU A 15 10.99 8.66 -0.21
C LEU A 15 10.87 7.92 1.13
N SER A 16 10.46 8.63 2.18
CA SER A 16 10.21 8.01 3.49
C SER A 16 9.11 6.95 3.42
N MET A 17 8.07 7.18 2.62
CA MET A 17 7.01 6.18 2.38
C MET A 17 7.56 4.93 1.71
N VAL A 18 8.45 5.06 0.72
CA VAL A 18 9.09 3.90 0.05
C VAL A 18 9.77 2.99 1.06
N GLU A 19 10.55 3.56 1.99
CA GLU A 19 11.22 2.80 3.05
C GLU A 19 10.22 2.10 3.98
N LYS A 20 9.18 2.83 4.39
CA LYS A 20 8.14 2.30 5.29
C LYS A 20 7.31 1.19 4.65
N VAL A 21 6.95 1.31 3.38
CA VAL A 21 6.24 0.28 2.62
C VAL A 21 7.10 -0.98 2.49
N LYS A 22 8.41 -0.83 2.24
CA LYS A 22 9.36 -1.97 2.23
C LYS A 22 9.45 -2.65 3.61
N GLY A 23 9.32 -1.88 4.69
CA GLY A 23 9.27 -2.39 6.07
C GLY A 23 7.92 -2.95 6.52
N ASN A 24 6.89 -2.98 5.66
CA ASN A 24 5.50 -3.29 6.02
C ASN A 24 4.95 -2.44 7.18
N GLU A 25 5.41 -1.20 7.28
CA GLU A 25 4.98 -0.23 8.29
C GLU A 25 3.77 0.59 7.82
N ASP A 26 3.05 1.19 8.78
CA ASP A 26 1.94 2.10 8.46
C ASP A 26 2.45 3.42 7.84
N ILE A 27 1.80 3.82 6.75
CA ILE A 27 2.09 5.05 6.01
C ILE A 27 0.96 6.10 6.10
N SER A 28 -0.07 5.85 6.91
CA SER A 28 -1.25 6.72 7.00
C SER A 28 -0.92 8.17 7.38
N SER A 29 0.09 8.37 8.23
CA SER A 29 0.58 9.70 8.62
C SER A 29 1.23 10.45 7.47
N PHE A 30 2.00 9.75 6.62
CA PHE A 30 2.64 10.32 5.45
C PHE A 30 1.64 10.71 4.37
N LEU A 31 0.57 9.93 4.17
CA LEU A 31 -0.52 10.26 3.26
C LEU A 31 -1.18 11.60 3.65
N LYS A 32 -1.51 11.76 4.94
CA LYS A 32 -2.06 13.03 5.46
C LYS A 32 -1.11 14.20 5.26
N LYS A 33 0.19 13.98 5.44
CA LYS A 33 1.22 15.01 5.20
C LYS A 33 1.27 15.40 3.73
N ARG A 34 1.25 14.44 2.80
CA ARG A 34 1.20 14.71 1.35
C ARG A 34 -0.04 15.51 0.96
N ASP A 35 -1.21 15.13 1.46
CA ASP A 35 -2.45 15.88 1.19
C ASP A 35 -2.35 17.33 1.68
N SER A 36 -1.77 17.54 2.87
CA SER A 36 -1.52 18.89 3.39
C SER A 36 -0.62 19.71 2.48
N ILE A 37 0.47 19.11 1.98
CA ILE A 37 1.42 19.78 1.07
C ILE A 37 0.74 20.13 -0.25
N ILE A 38 -0.01 19.20 -0.84
CA ILE A 38 -0.75 19.44 -2.09
C ILE A 38 -1.75 20.59 -1.91
N ASN A 39 -2.47 20.61 -0.78
CA ASN A 39 -3.41 21.68 -0.48
C ASN A 39 -2.71 23.03 -0.32
N GLU A 40 -1.53 23.06 0.32
CA GLU A 40 -0.74 24.29 0.43
C GLU A 40 -0.30 24.76 -0.96
N ILE A 41 0.26 23.88 -1.80
CA ILE A 41 0.66 24.21 -3.18
C ILE A 41 -0.52 24.78 -3.98
N ASN A 42 -1.69 24.13 -3.91
CA ASN A 42 -2.90 24.58 -4.61
C ASN A 42 -3.39 25.96 -4.12
N SER A 43 -3.16 26.29 -2.84
CA SER A 43 -3.55 27.58 -2.26
C SER A 43 -2.64 28.75 -2.67
N LEU A 44 -1.43 28.49 -3.16
CA LEU A 44 -0.47 29.53 -3.54
C LEU A 44 -0.83 30.25 -4.84
N GLY A 45 -1.80 29.75 -5.62
CA GLY A 45 -2.20 30.36 -6.89
C GLY A 45 -1.09 30.40 -7.94
N ILE A 46 -0.11 29.51 -7.84
CA ILE A 46 1.02 29.43 -8.77
C ILE A 46 0.58 28.76 -10.07
N ASP A 47 1.17 29.22 -11.18
CA ASP A 47 0.93 28.62 -12.49
C ASP A 47 1.30 27.13 -12.51
N LYS A 48 0.43 26.32 -13.14
CA LYS A 48 0.60 24.87 -13.19
C LYS A 48 1.89 24.46 -13.89
N GLN A 49 2.34 25.21 -14.90
CA GLN A 49 3.57 24.91 -15.62
C GLN A 49 4.79 25.03 -14.69
N ILE A 50 4.83 26.06 -13.83
CA ILE A 50 5.91 26.25 -12.85
C ILE A 50 5.96 25.06 -11.87
N ILE A 51 4.79 24.58 -11.43
CA ILE A 51 4.70 23.40 -10.57
C ILE A 51 5.21 22.15 -11.30
N CYS A 52 4.79 21.94 -12.54
CA CYS A 52 5.25 20.83 -13.37
C CYS A 52 6.76 20.86 -13.61
N ASP A 53 7.34 22.03 -13.87
CA ASP A 53 8.76 22.20 -14.09
C ASP A 53 9.55 21.85 -12.81
N GLY A 54 9.05 22.25 -11.64
CA GLY A 54 9.63 21.88 -10.34
C GLY A 54 9.53 20.37 -10.05
N ILE A 55 8.39 19.75 -10.36
CA ILE A 55 8.18 18.30 -10.24
C ILE A 55 9.19 17.53 -11.10
N ASN A 56 9.38 17.97 -12.34
CA ASN A 56 10.32 17.37 -13.28
C ASN A 56 11.77 17.57 -12.83
N ALA A 57 12.13 18.78 -12.41
CA ALA A 57 13.49 19.10 -11.93
C ALA A 57 13.89 18.26 -10.70
N LEU A 58 12.91 17.89 -9.87
CA LEU A 58 13.12 17.07 -8.68
C LEU A 58 12.96 15.56 -8.92
N ASN A 59 12.64 15.13 -10.14
CA ASN A 59 12.33 13.74 -10.51
C ASN A 59 11.27 13.11 -9.58
N ILE A 60 10.25 13.87 -9.17
CA ILE A 60 9.21 13.37 -8.25
C ILE A 60 8.40 12.23 -8.90
N ILE A 61 8.19 12.31 -10.22
CA ILE A 61 7.43 11.31 -10.98
C ILE A 61 8.04 9.90 -10.83
N GLU A 62 9.37 9.78 -10.93
CA GLU A 62 10.06 8.49 -10.82
C GLU A 62 9.86 7.84 -9.45
N ILE A 63 9.86 8.66 -8.39
CA ILE A 63 9.66 8.21 -7.00
C ILE A 63 8.21 7.77 -6.79
N GLU A 64 7.25 8.51 -7.33
CA GLU A 64 5.83 8.14 -7.26
C GLU A 64 5.55 6.84 -8.01
N ASP A 65 6.17 6.62 -9.17
CA ASP A 65 6.06 5.39 -9.93
C ASP A 65 6.65 4.18 -9.17
N GLU A 66 7.79 4.35 -8.49
CA GLU A 66 8.35 3.30 -7.62
C GLU A 66 7.40 2.99 -6.46
N LEU A 67 6.91 4.03 -5.77
CA LEU A 67 6.02 3.87 -4.62
C LEU A 67 4.71 3.18 -5.02
N GLU A 68 4.12 3.55 -6.16
CA GLU A 68 2.89 2.93 -6.66
C GLU A 68 3.09 1.44 -6.95
N LYS A 69 4.21 1.07 -7.59
CA LYS A 69 4.56 -0.34 -7.84
C LYS A 69 4.69 -1.12 -6.54
N LEU A 70 5.42 -0.58 -5.56
CA LEU A 70 5.60 -1.22 -4.25
C LEU A 70 4.26 -1.47 -3.53
N ILE A 71 3.37 -0.47 -3.52
CA ILE A 71 2.04 -0.62 -2.91
C ILE A 71 1.22 -1.68 -3.64
N LYS A 72 1.25 -1.71 -4.98
CA LYS A 72 0.54 -2.71 -5.78
C LYS A 72 1.06 -4.13 -5.52
N ASP A 73 2.36 -4.30 -5.40
CA ASP A 73 2.99 -5.58 -5.11
C ASP A 73 2.65 -6.07 -3.70
N ASN A 74 2.76 -5.21 -2.69
CA ASN A 74 2.34 -5.53 -1.31
C ASN A 74 0.85 -5.92 -1.26
N MET A 75 -0.02 -5.17 -1.94
CA MET A 75 -1.44 -5.51 -2.03
C MET A 75 -1.65 -6.91 -2.65
N ARG A 76 -0.87 -7.25 -3.67
CA ARG A 76 -0.95 -8.55 -4.35
C ARG A 76 -0.56 -9.69 -3.41
N ASP A 77 0.48 -9.49 -2.61
CA ASP A 77 0.95 -10.50 -1.67
C ASP A 77 -0.01 -10.70 -0.50
N VAL A 78 -0.55 -9.63 0.07
CA VAL A 78 -1.64 -9.71 1.06
C VAL A 78 -2.84 -10.49 0.51
N LYS A 79 -3.24 -10.24 -0.74
CA LYS A 79 -4.33 -11.01 -1.39
C LYS A 79 -4.00 -12.50 -1.51
N LYS A 80 -2.76 -12.87 -1.81
CA LYS A 80 -2.33 -14.28 -1.85
C LYS A 80 -2.41 -14.91 -0.47
N GLU A 81 -1.99 -14.21 0.57
CA GLU A 81 -2.06 -14.71 1.96
C GLU A 81 -3.49 -14.91 2.43
N ILE A 82 -4.38 -13.95 2.18
CA ILE A 82 -5.82 -14.10 2.47
C ILE A 82 -6.38 -15.34 1.78
N LYS A 83 -6.02 -15.55 0.51
CA LYS A 83 -6.45 -16.75 -0.24
C LYS A 83 -5.95 -18.03 0.41
N LYS A 84 -4.68 -18.09 0.83
CA LYS A 84 -4.12 -19.25 1.55
C LYS A 84 -4.88 -19.51 2.85
N ILE A 85 -5.12 -18.49 3.66
CA ILE A 85 -5.88 -18.60 4.93
C ILE A 85 -7.29 -19.14 4.67
N LYS A 86 -7.98 -18.64 3.64
CA LYS A 86 -9.32 -19.12 3.26
C LYS A 86 -9.29 -20.61 2.87
N GLN A 87 -8.33 -21.02 2.05
CA GLN A 87 -8.17 -22.42 1.66
C GLN A 87 -7.88 -23.32 2.87
N SER A 88 -6.99 -22.90 3.78
CA SER A 88 -6.72 -23.64 5.00
C SER A 88 -7.99 -23.82 5.84
N ARG A 89 -8.81 -22.78 6.01
CA ARG A 89 -10.09 -22.87 6.73
C ARG A 89 -11.06 -23.86 6.09
N GLU A 90 -11.17 -23.86 4.76
CA GLU A 90 -12.00 -24.82 4.03
C GLU A 90 -11.52 -26.27 4.23
N VAL A 91 -10.20 -26.49 4.21
CA VAL A 91 -9.60 -27.80 4.47
C VAL A 91 -9.88 -28.26 5.91
N TYR A 92 -9.67 -27.41 6.91
CA TYR A 92 -10.00 -27.72 8.30
C TYR A 92 -11.47 -28.12 8.48
N LYS A 93 -12.40 -27.40 7.84
CA LYS A 93 -13.83 -27.73 7.87
C LYS A 93 -14.08 -29.13 7.28
N LYS A 94 -13.50 -29.42 6.11
CA LYS A 94 -13.63 -30.76 5.48
C LYS A 94 -13.08 -31.88 6.36
N TYR A 95 -11.96 -31.67 7.06
CA TYR A 95 -11.43 -32.66 8.00
C TYR A 95 -12.34 -32.87 9.22
N MET A 96 -12.93 -31.81 9.77
CA MET A 96 -13.93 -31.96 10.85
C MET A 96 -15.17 -32.72 10.38
N ASP A 97 -15.69 -32.40 9.20
CA ASP A 97 -16.85 -33.09 8.60
C ASP A 97 -16.52 -34.57 8.32
N PHE A 98 -15.29 -34.89 7.93
CA PHE A 98 -14.82 -36.27 7.73
C PHE A 98 -14.76 -37.06 9.06
N ASN A 99 -14.24 -36.46 10.14
CA ASN A 99 -14.21 -37.11 11.45
C ASN A 99 -15.62 -37.26 12.07
N GLY A 100 -16.55 -36.35 11.78
CA GLY A 100 -17.96 -36.47 12.19
C GLY A 100 -18.71 -37.59 11.46
N ASN A 101 -18.34 -37.88 10.21
CA ASN A 101 -18.94 -38.94 9.38
C ASN A 101 -18.21 -40.30 9.46
N ALA A 102 -17.10 -40.40 10.19
CA ALA A 102 -16.36 -41.66 10.39
C ALA A 102 -17.20 -42.75 11.11
N LEU A 103 -18.30 -42.36 11.78
CA LEU A 103 -19.30 -43.28 12.36
C LEU A 103 -20.06 -44.10 11.32
N ILE A 104 -20.09 -43.68 10.04
CA ILE A 104 -20.77 -44.44 8.97
C ILE A 104 -19.91 -45.63 8.52
N PHE A 105 -18.58 -45.55 8.67
CA PHE A 105 -17.66 -46.66 8.37
C PHE A 105 -17.35 -47.52 9.60
N SER A 106 -17.85 -47.17 10.80
CA SER A 106 -17.73 -48.01 12.00
C SER A 106 -18.80 -49.09 12.07
N THR A 107 -19.00 -49.86 11.00
CA THR A 107 -19.64 -51.17 11.13
C THR A 107 -18.65 -52.12 11.79
N LYS A 108 -18.76 -52.28 13.12
CA LYS A 108 -18.29 -53.51 13.78
C LYS A 108 -19.09 -54.67 13.16
N ARG A 109 -18.41 -55.54 12.41
CA ARG A 109 -18.89 -56.91 12.18
C ARG A 109 -18.76 -57.72 13.47
#